data_AF-A0A3N4MN30-F1
#
_entry.id   AF-A0A3N4MN30-F1
#
_cell.length_a   1.000
_cell.length_b   1.000
_cell.length_c   1.000
_cell.angle_alpha   90.00
_cell.angle_beta   90.00
_cell.angle_gamma   90.00
#
_symmetry.space_group_name_H-M   'P 1'
#
loop_
_entity.id
_entity.type
_entity.pdbx_description
1 polymer ?
#
loop_
_entity_poly.entity_id
_entity_poly.type
_entity_poly.pdbx_seq_one_letter_code
_entity_poly.pdbx_strand_id
1 'polypeptide(L)'
;MKLSAAFTAAFLTASVSATGWRQQPPFPCPKNIANQCTDVEKVGFDWNDLGDDVPVTDYNGYKFEGWTCGSTPGKKSRLTGTQFGKKRIGCGLSKDEFTNTISCPSKEFSVGEIDVSTDVDKVDLEIHYIMPDNSVCKKFAKCYKDGETIPNDQCGGAKS
;
A
#
# COMPACT_ATOMS: atom_id res chain seq x y z
N MET A 1 -26.19 83.14 7.17
CA MET A 1 -26.34 81.71 7.54
C MET A 1 -25.43 80.88 6.64
N LYS A 2 -24.37 80.30 7.17
CA LYS A 2 -23.49 79.36 6.45
C LYS A 2 -23.33 78.13 7.34
N LEU A 3 -23.98 77.03 6.96
CA LEU A 3 -23.86 75.73 7.63
C LEU A 3 -22.46 75.17 7.32
N SER A 4 -21.70 74.79 8.35
CA SER A 4 -20.51 73.96 8.21
C SER A 4 -20.88 72.53 8.59
N ALA A 5 -20.77 71.62 7.63
CA ALA A 5 -21.05 70.20 7.79
C ALA A 5 -19.88 69.50 8.51
N ALA A 6 -20.18 68.74 9.57
CA ALA A 6 -19.22 67.88 10.25
C ALA A 6 -19.21 66.50 9.57
N PHE A 7 -18.07 66.13 8.98
CA PHE A 7 -17.82 64.79 8.43
C PHE A 7 -17.48 63.83 9.58
N THR A 8 -18.33 62.84 9.83
CA THR A 8 -18.07 61.75 10.78
C THR A 8 -17.46 60.58 10.00
N ALA A 9 -16.20 60.25 10.26
CA ALA A 9 -15.53 59.10 9.67
C ALA A 9 -15.89 57.84 10.46
N ALA A 10 -16.65 56.92 9.85
CA ALA A 10 -16.91 55.59 10.40
C ALA A 10 -15.73 54.66 10.10
N PHE A 11 -15.02 54.22 11.14
CA PHE A 11 -13.98 53.20 11.00
C PHE A 11 -14.65 51.81 10.94
N LEU A 12 -14.58 51.18 9.76
CA LEU A 12 -14.88 49.76 9.58
C LEU A 12 -13.71 48.93 10.14
N THR A 13 -13.94 48.27 11.27
CA THR A 13 -13.01 47.25 11.78
C THR A 13 -13.28 45.94 11.06
N ALA A 14 -12.42 45.59 10.10
CA ALA A 14 -12.40 44.24 9.54
C ALA A 14 -11.83 43.30 10.62
N SER A 15 -12.68 42.46 11.22
CA SER A 15 -12.21 41.38 12.08
C SER A 15 -11.66 40.27 11.19
N VAL A 16 -10.33 40.13 11.16
CA VAL A 16 -9.67 38.97 10.57
C VAL A 16 -9.87 37.81 11.53
N SER A 17 -10.78 36.89 11.23
CA SER A 17 -10.93 35.66 12.02
C SER A 17 -9.65 34.83 11.88
N ALA A 18 -8.77 34.89 12.88
CA ALA A 18 -7.63 34.01 12.98
C ALA A 18 -8.13 32.58 13.21
N THR A 19 -8.22 31.77 12.16
CA THR A 19 -8.38 30.32 12.26
C THR A 19 -7.07 29.73 12.81
N GLY A 20 -6.85 29.92 14.11
CA GLY A 20 -5.65 29.48 14.78
C GLY A 20 -5.52 27.95 14.77
N TRP A 21 -4.27 27.48 14.87
CA TRP A 21 -3.84 26.07 15.03
C TRP A 21 -4.63 25.23 16.05
N ARG A 22 -5.47 25.86 16.88
CA ARG A 22 -6.31 25.24 17.92
C ARG A 22 -7.63 24.67 17.40
N GLN A 23 -8.02 24.92 16.15
CA GLN A 23 -9.24 24.37 15.54
C GLN A 23 -8.97 23.24 14.53
N GLN A 24 -7.74 22.72 14.49
CA GLN A 24 -7.44 21.54 13.69
C GLN A 24 -8.02 20.28 14.35
N PRO A 25 -8.62 19.36 13.57
CA PRO A 25 -9.06 18.08 14.11
C PRO A 25 -7.88 17.35 14.76
N PRO A 26 -8.09 16.66 15.89
CA PRO A 26 -7.04 15.88 16.52
C PRO A 26 -6.54 14.82 15.55
N PHE A 27 -5.24 14.51 15.61
CA PHE A 27 -4.67 13.43 14.83
C PHE A 27 -5.37 12.11 15.24
N PRO A 28 -5.99 11.38 14.30
CA PRO A 28 -6.66 10.13 14.63
C PRO A 28 -5.61 9.10 15.07
N CYS A 29 -5.81 8.50 16.24
CA CYS A 29 -4.94 7.41 16.67
C CYS A 29 -5.14 6.20 15.74
N PRO A 30 -4.06 5.55 15.26
CA PRO A 30 -4.19 4.32 14.50
C PRO A 30 -4.87 3.26 15.37
N LYS A 31 -5.83 2.54 14.79
CA LYS A 31 -6.51 1.44 15.47
C LYS A 31 -5.57 0.24 15.53
N ASN A 32 -5.54 -0.46 16.66
CA ASN A 32 -4.86 -1.75 16.76
C ASN A 32 -5.74 -2.82 16.08
N ILE A 33 -5.11 -3.67 15.27
CA ILE A 33 -5.77 -4.74 14.54
C ILE A 33 -5.20 -6.06 15.03
N ALA A 34 -6.08 -6.93 15.53
CA ALA A 34 -5.70 -8.26 15.98
C ALA A 34 -5.50 -9.18 14.77
N ASN A 35 -4.24 -9.33 14.33
CA ASN A 35 -3.91 -10.23 13.23
C ASN A 35 -4.03 -11.69 13.67
N GLN A 36 -5.00 -12.40 13.11
CA GLN A 36 -5.14 -13.85 13.27
C GLN A 36 -4.57 -14.55 12.05
N CYS A 37 -3.31 -14.98 12.18
CA CYS A 37 -2.60 -15.66 11.11
C CYS A 37 -2.78 -17.18 11.19
N THR A 38 -3.09 -17.81 10.06
CA THR A 38 -2.96 -19.26 9.88
C THR A 38 -1.49 -19.66 9.93
N ASP A 39 -1.19 -20.95 10.09
CA ASP A 39 0.21 -21.40 10.11
C ASP A 39 0.92 -21.15 8.78
N VAL A 40 0.19 -21.20 7.67
CA VAL A 40 0.70 -20.86 6.34
C VAL A 40 1.02 -19.36 6.25
N GLU A 41 0.13 -18.50 6.75
CA GLU A 41 0.35 -17.04 6.74
C GLU A 41 1.53 -16.59 7.62
N LYS A 42 1.83 -17.32 8.71
CA LYS A 42 2.99 -17.02 9.56
C LYS A 42 4.33 -17.31 8.86
N VAL A 43 4.36 -18.35 8.03
CA VAL A 43 5.56 -18.75 7.29
C VAL A 43 5.69 -17.97 5.97
N GLY A 44 4.57 -17.53 5.42
CA GLY A 44 4.48 -16.88 4.11
C GLY A 44 4.00 -17.85 3.03
N PHE A 45 3.46 -17.29 1.95
CA PHE A 45 2.97 -18.10 0.83
C PHE A 45 4.14 -18.60 -0.02
N ASP A 46 4.21 -19.92 -0.17
CA ASP A 46 5.11 -20.57 -1.11
C ASP A 46 4.30 -21.02 -2.32
N TRP A 47 4.79 -20.80 -3.54
CA TRP A 47 4.04 -21.10 -4.77
C TRP A 47 4.44 -22.46 -5.37
N ASN A 48 5.02 -23.36 -4.57
CA ASN A 48 5.67 -24.57 -5.09
C ASN A 48 4.69 -25.64 -5.56
N ASP A 49 3.44 -25.58 -5.07
CA ASP A 49 2.36 -26.47 -5.47
C ASP A 49 1.69 -26.08 -6.80
N LEU A 50 2.05 -24.92 -7.36
CA LEU A 50 1.49 -24.39 -8.61
C LEU A 50 2.37 -24.69 -9.84
N GLY A 51 1.70 -24.98 -10.96
CA GLY A 51 2.34 -25.11 -12.28
C GLY A 51 2.85 -23.77 -12.81
N ASP A 52 3.86 -23.80 -13.68
CA ASP A 52 4.30 -22.59 -14.39
C ASP A 52 3.24 -22.14 -15.40
N ASP A 53 3.17 -20.82 -15.64
CA ASP A 53 2.29 -20.15 -16.59
C ASP A 53 0.79 -20.37 -16.33
N VAL A 54 0.42 -20.71 -15.08
CA VAL A 54 -0.97 -20.87 -14.64
C VAL A 54 -1.45 -19.60 -13.92
N PRO A 55 -2.61 -19.03 -14.28
CA PRO A 55 -3.22 -17.94 -13.52
C PRO A 55 -3.51 -18.37 -12.09
N VAL A 56 -3.11 -17.55 -11.13
CA VAL A 56 -3.42 -17.77 -9.71
C VAL A 56 -4.67 -16.96 -9.43
N THR A 57 -5.82 -17.62 -9.27
CA THR A 57 -7.09 -16.95 -8.94
C THR A 57 -7.45 -17.10 -7.47
N ASP A 58 -7.22 -18.29 -6.92
CA ASP A 58 -7.57 -18.69 -5.57
C ASP A 58 -6.40 -19.45 -4.95
N TYR A 59 -5.90 -18.96 -3.82
CA TYR A 59 -4.79 -19.60 -3.13
C TYR A 59 -4.90 -19.39 -1.62
N ASN A 60 -4.97 -20.47 -0.85
CA ASN A 60 -5.08 -20.44 0.62
C ASN A 60 -6.18 -19.51 1.17
N GLY A 61 -7.31 -19.39 0.46
CA GLY A 61 -8.43 -18.53 0.85
C GLY A 61 -8.29 -17.06 0.44
N TYR A 62 -7.23 -16.71 -0.28
CA TYR A 62 -7.02 -15.41 -0.89
C TYR A 62 -7.35 -15.46 -2.38
N LYS A 63 -7.87 -14.34 -2.88
CA LYS A 63 -8.16 -14.09 -4.28
C LYS A 63 -7.02 -13.29 -4.88
N PHE A 64 -6.46 -13.79 -5.97
CA PHE A 64 -5.38 -13.16 -6.72
C PHE A 64 -5.94 -12.79 -8.10
N GLU A 65 -5.99 -11.52 -8.42
CA GLU A 65 -6.42 -11.03 -9.73
C GLU A 65 -5.22 -10.47 -10.48
N GLY A 66 -5.06 -10.82 -11.76
CA GLY A 66 -3.94 -10.35 -12.60
C GLY A 66 -2.61 -11.08 -12.38
N TRP A 67 -2.56 -12.10 -11.51
CA TRP A 67 -1.34 -12.83 -11.17
C TRP A 67 -1.21 -14.14 -11.92
N THR A 68 -0.01 -14.43 -12.42
CA THR A 68 0.34 -15.71 -13.05
C THR A 68 1.54 -16.33 -12.34
N CYS A 69 1.47 -17.63 -12.03
CA CYS A 69 2.58 -18.35 -11.44
C CYS A 69 3.67 -18.59 -12.50
N GLY A 70 4.93 -18.51 -12.08
CA GLY A 70 6.06 -18.87 -12.92
C GLY A 70 7.31 -19.14 -12.11
N SER A 71 8.33 -19.62 -12.79
CA SER A 71 9.63 -19.86 -12.18
C SER A 71 10.36 -18.53 -11.94
N THR A 72 11.14 -18.47 -10.86
CA THR A 72 11.92 -17.27 -10.52
C THR A 72 13.05 -17.06 -11.54
N PRO A 73 13.07 -15.92 -12.27
CA PRO A 73 14.04 -15.66 -13.32
C PRO A 73 15.38 -15.22 -12.71
N GLY A 74 16.26 -16.15 -12.35
CA GLY A 74 17.58 -15.79 -11.82
C GLY A 74 18.48 -16.97 -11.52
N LYS A 75 19.67 -16.96 -12.11
CA LYS A 75 20.78 -17.87 -11.78
C LYS A 75 21.04 -17.85 -10.28
N LYS A 76 21.41 -19.00 -9.70
CA LYS A 76 21.94 -19.12 -8.33
C LYS A 76 22.98 -18.03 -8.08
N SER A 77 22.59 -16.93 -7.42
CA SER A 77 23.55 -15.98 -6.88
C SER A 77 24.30 -16.72 -5.77
N ARG A 78 25.59 -16.96 -5.99
CA ARG A 78 26.46 -17.63 -5.03
C ARG A 78 26.77 -16.76 -3.81
N LEU A 79 26.34 -15.49 -3.82
CA LEU A 79 26.70 -14.46 -2.85
C LEU A 79 25.52 -13.89 -2.06
N THR A 80 24.28 -14.10 -2.52
CA THR A 80 23.05 -13.74 -1.80
C THR A 80 22.21 -15.01 -1.64
N GLY A 81 22.41 -15.73 -0.55
CA GLY A 81 21.66 -16.96 -0.27
C GLY A 81 20.15 -16.70 -0.39
N THR A 82 19.46 -17.55 -1.16
CA THR A 82 18.00 -17.81 -1.12
C THR A 82 17.15 -16.72 -0.47
N GLN A 83 17.07 -15.54 -1.07
CA GLN A 83 16.09 -14.52 -0.67
C GLN A 83 14.72 -14.83 -1.27
N PHE A 84 14.70 -15.47 -2.46
CA PHE A 84 13.47 -15.78 -3.19
C PHE A 84 13.30 -17.29 -3.38
N GLY A 85 12.04 -17.75 -3.27
CA GLY A 85 11.64 -19.12 -3.56
C GLY A 85 11.88 -19.54 -5.02
N LYS A 86 11.73 -20.84 -5.31
CA LYS A 86 11.89 -21.38 -6.67
C LYS A 86 10.78 -20.94 -7.64
N LYS A 87 9.60 -20.66 -7.07
CA LYS A 87 8.41 -20.21 -7.76
C LYS A 87 8.04 -18.82 -7.29
N ARG A 88 7.41 -18.05 -8.16
CA ARG A 88 6.86 -16.72 -7.90
C ARG A 88 5.50 -16.58 -8.57
N ILE A 89 4.73 -15.60 -8.13
CA ILE A 89 3.69 -15.00 -8.96
C ILE A 89 4.22 -13.72 -9.59
N GLY A 90 3.80 -13.43 -10.82
CA GLY A 90 4.18 -12.24 -11.55
C GLY A 90 2.98 -11.63 -12.25
N CYS A 91 3.11 -10.33 -12.51
CA CYS A 91 2.13 -9.54 -13.24
C CYS A 91 2.87 -8.45 -14.04
N GLY A 92 2.16 -7.86 -15.01
CA GLY A 92 2.62 -6.65 -15.68
C GLY A 92 2.26 -5.43 -14.86
N LEU A 93 3.18 -4.47 -14.77
CA LEU A 93 2.95 -3.18 -14.11
C LEU A 93 2.93 -2.07 -15.16
N SER A 94 1.97 -1.17 -15.04
CA SER A 94 1.91 0.08 -15.80
C SER A 94 1.62 1.23 -14.83
N LYS A 95 1.93 2.48 -15.22
CA LYS A 95 1.81 3.64 -14.31
C LYS A 95 0.36 3.99 -13.97
N ASP A 96 -0.57 3.66 -14.87
CA ASP A 96 -1.95 4.15 -14.84
C ASP A 96 -2.96 3.00 -14.67
N GLU A 97 -2.52 1.75 -14.57
CA GLU A 97 -3.41 0.59 -14.42
C GLU A 97 -3.07 -0.22 -13.17
N PHE A 98 -4.06 -0.34 -12.29
CA PHE A 98 -4.02 -1.16 -11.08
C PHE A 98 -4.89 -2.40 -11.29
N THR A 99 -4.42 -3.31 -12.15
CA THR A 99 -5.16 -4.54 -12.52
C THR A 99 -4.81 -5.75 -11.65
N ASN A 100 -3.84 -5.60 -10.76
CA ASN A 100 -3.30 -6.68 -9.95
C ASN A 100 -3.71 -6.50 -8.49
N THR A 101 -4.53 -7.41 -7.98
CA THR A 101 -5.12 -7.31 -6.63
C THR A 101 -4.91 -8.61 -5.87
N ILE A 102 -4.66 -8.49 -4.58
CA ILE A 102 -4.67 -9.62 -3.64
C ILE A 102 -5.76 -9.29 -2.64
N SER A 103 -6.72 -10.17 -2.40
CA SER A 103 -7.79 -9.90 -1.43
C SER A 103 -8.18 -11.13 -0.64
N CYS A 104 -8.75 -10.95 0.55
CA CYS A 104 -9.25 -12.04 1.36
C CYS A 104 -10.74 -11.80 1.67
N PRO A 105 -11.67 -12.57 1.10
CA PRO A 105 -13.10 -12.33 1.30
C PRO A 105 -13.58 -12.67 2.73
N SER A 106 -12.81 -13.45 3.49
CA SER A 106 -13.21 -13.94 4.81
C SER A 106 -12.71 -13.09 5.97
N LYS A 107 -11.66 -12.27 5.79
CA LYS A 107 -11.07 -11.45 6.86
C LYS A 107 -10.24 -10.28 6.34
N GLU A 108 -10.02 -9.32 7.22
CA GLU A 108 -8.98 -8.30 7.09
C GLU A 108 -7.60 -8.93 7.40
N PHE A 109 -6.54 -8.42 6.76
CA PHE A 109 -5.19 -8.92 6.95
C PHE A 109 -4.16 -7.79 6.93
N SER A 110 -3.04 -8.02 7.62
CA SER A 110 -1.87 -7.14 7.55
C SER A 110 -0.73 -7.94 6.94
N VAL A 111 -0.30 -7.56 5.74
CA VAL A 111 0.92 -8.11 5.17
C VAL A 111 2.10 -7.58 5.97
N GLY A 112 2.98 -8.45 6.46
CA GLY A 112 4.16 -8.02 7.20
C GLY A 112 5.28 -7.57 6.26
N GLU A 113 5.63 -8.43 5.31
CA GLU A 113 6.70 -8.21 4.34
C GLU A 113 6.31 -8.81 2.99
N ILE A 114 6.83 -8.25 1.91
CA ILE A 114 6.65 -8.76 0.54
C ILE A 114 8.00 -8.83 -0.14
N ASP A 115 8.37 -10.02 -0.58
CA ASP A 115 9.54 -10.22 -1.42
C ASP A 115 9.18 -9.91 -2.87
N VAL A 116 9.80 -8.87 -3.45
CA VAL A 116 9.52 -8.40 -4.81
C VAL A 116 10.78 -8.32 -5.64
N SER A 117 10.70 -8.76 -6.89
CA SER A 117 11.74 -8.59 -7.92
C SER A 117 11.10 -8.07 -9.20
N THR A 118 11.84 -7.21 -9.91
CA THR A 118 11.41 -6.59 -11.17
C THR A 118 12.24 -7.09 -12.35
N ASP A 119 11.74 -6.92 -13.57
CA ASP A 119 12.45 -7.28 -14.80
C ASP A 119 13.58 -6.28 -15.15
N VAL A 120 13.43 -5.05 -14.66
CA VAL A 120 14.40 -3.94 -14.78
C VAL A 120 14.91 -3.49 -13.40
N ASP A 121 16.08 -2.86 -13.37
CA ASP A 121 16.63 -2.27 -12.15
C ASP A 121 16.04 -0.90 -11.84
N LYS A 122 15.86 -0.60 -10.55
CA LYS A 122 15.42 0.69 -10.01
C LYS A 122 14.01 1.10 -10.47
N VAL A 123 13.02 0.34 -10.02
CA VAL A 123 11.60 0.69 -10.19
C VAL A 123 11.03 1.18 -8.87
N ASP A 124 10.33 2.32 -8.88
CA ASP A 124 9.52 2.75 -7.76
C ASP A 124 8.15 2.06 -7.84
N LEU A 125 7.84 1.24 -6.84
CA LEU A 125 6.55 0.57 -6.68
C LEU A 125 5.69 1.32 -5.68
N GLU A 126 4.40 1.46 -6.00
CA GLU A 126 3.36 1.97 -5.12
C GLU A 126 2.41 0.82 -4.79
N ILE A 127 2.40 0.39 -3.52
CA ILE A 127 1.53 -0.68 -3.02
C ILE A 127 0.32 -0.03 -2.37
N HIS A 128 -0.87 -0.42 -2.80
CA HIS A 128 -2.15 0.12 -2.31
C HIS A 128 -2.78 -0.90 -1.38
N TYR A 129 -2.96 -0.51 -0.12
CA TYR A 129 -3.71 -1.26 0.87
C TYR A 129 -5.08 -0.62 0.99
N ILE A 130 -6.11 -1.28 0.45
CA ILE A 130 -7.48 -0.82 0.57
C ILE A 130 -8.01 -1.24 1.94
N MET A 131 -8.38 -0.25 2.72
CA MET A 131 -8.86 -0.41 4.08
C MET A 131 -10.37 -0.76 4.11
N PRO A 132 -10.91 -1.22 5.24
CA PRO A 132 -12.33 -1.57 5.37
C PRO A 132 -13.28 -0.39 5.11
N ASP A 133 -12.83 0.84 5.38
CA ASP A 133 -13.58 2.08 5.11
C ASP A 133 -13.42 2.59 3.65
N ASN A 134 -12.79 1.80 2.78
CA ASN A 134 -12.40 2.14 1.40
C ASN A 134 -11.35 3.25 1.28
N SER A 135 -10.73 3.68 2.39
CA SER A 135 -9.53 4.51 2.30
C SER A 135 -8.36 3.69 1.73
N VAL A 136 -7.39 4.36 1.12
CA VAL A 136 -6.21 3.71 0.54
C VAL A 136 -4.98 4.13 1.34
N CYS A 137 -4.36 3.18 2.02
CA CYS A 137 -3.04 3.35 2.62
C CYS A 137 -1.98 2.99 1.57
N LYS A 138 -1.04 3.90 1.32
CA LYS A 138 -0.05 3.76 0.25
C LYS A 138 1.34 3.54 0.81
N LYS A 139 2.06 2.57 0.25
CA LYS A 139 3.49 2.34 0.54
C LYS A 139 4.29 2.49 -0.73
N PHE A 140 5.36 3.28 -0.65
CA PHE A 140 6.34 3.43 -1.73
C PHE A 140 7.59 2.63 -1.41
N ALA A 141 8.09 1.88 -2.39
CA ALA A 141 9.29 1.07 -2.24
C ALA A 141 10.11 1.04 -3.54
N LYS A 142 11.43 0.97 -3.42
CA LYS A 142 12.35 0.81 -4.55
C LYS A 142 12.68 -0.65 -4.75
N CYS A 143 12.49 -1.15 -5.96
CA CYS A 143 12.73 -2.53 -6.32
C CYS A 143 13.80 -2.65 -7.41
N TYR A 144 14.46 -3.81 -7.39
CA TYR A 144 15.59 -4.12 -8.23
C TYR A 144 15.41 -5.50 -8.85
N LYS A 145 16.22 -5.79 -9.89
CA LYS A 145 16.15 -7.08 -10.56
C LYS A 145 16.54 -8.24 -9.67
N ASP A 146 17.53 -8.02 -8.79
CA ASP A 146 17.99 -9.02 -7.82
C ASP A 146 16.98 -9.25 -6.67
N GLY A 147 15.94 -8.41 -6.60
CA GLY A 147 14.87 -8.46 -5.63
C GLY A 147 15.17 -7.76 -4.30
N GLU A 148 14.11 -7.37 -3.60
CA GLU A 148 14.10 -6.65 -2.33
C GLU A 148 12.94 -7.15 -1.47
N THR A 149 13.13 -7.23 -0.15
CA THR A 149 12.05 -7.46 0.81
C THR A 149 11.49 -6.12 1.25
N ILE A 150 10.21 -5.88 0.99
CA ILE A 150 9.50 -4.64 1.33
C ILE A 150 8.74 -4.84 2.63
N PRO A 151 9.17 -4.21 3.75
CA PRO A 151 8.42 -4.26 4.99
C PRO A 151 7.22 -3.32 4.97
N ASN A 152 6.13 -3.74 5.60
CA ASN A 152 4.94 -2.95 5.84
C ASN A 152 4.80 -2.61 7.33
N ASP A 153 5.18 -1.38 7.64
CA ASP A 153 5.24 -0.80 8.98
C ASP A 153 4.07 0.16 9.27
N GLN A 154 3.23 0.45 8.28
CA GLN A 154 2.24 1.53 8.34
C GLN A 154 0.81 1.12 8.00
N CYS A 155 0.60 0.12 7.14
CA CYS A 155 -0.73 -0.23 6.61
C CYS A 155 -1.22 -1.57 7.17
N GLY A 156 -1.89 -1.57 8.32
CA GLY A 156 -2.46 -2.78 8.93
C GLY A 156 -3.94 -2.97 8.63
N GLY A 157 -4.39 -4.23 8.50
CA GLY A 157 -5.80 -4.64 8.37
C GLY A 157 -6.49 -4.16 7.11
N ALA A 158 -5.84 -4.36 5.98
CA ALA A 158 -6.44 -4.17 4.67
C ALA A 158 -7.42 -5.32 4.35
N LYS A 159 -8.36 -5.06 3.44
CA LYS A 159 -9.17 -6.10 2.80
C LYS A 159 -8.57 -6.59 1.48
N SER A 160 -7.72 -5.76 0.88
CA SER A 160 -6.98 -6.02 -0.35
C SER A 160 -5.74 -5.16 -0.45
#